data_AF-A0A7Y2UBJ6-F1
#
_entry.id   AF-A0A7Y2UBJ6-F1
#
_cell.length_a   1.000
_cell.length_b   1.000
_cell.length_c   1.000
_cell.angle_alpha   90.00
_cell.angle_beta   90.00
_cell.angle_gamma   90.00
#
_symmetry.space_group_name_H-M   'P 1'
#
loop_
_entity.id
_entity.type
_entity.pdbx_description
1 polymer ?
#
loop_
_entity_poly.entity_id
_entity_poly.type
_entity_poly.pdbx_seq_one_letter_code
_entity_poly.pdbx_strand_id
1 'polypeptide(L)'
;MRVLFLLLCSLLTSSIADHSFAQTADGKSREQAVSPQTLSALAAKADLVAVAQVKDTDYVFTRSFPSEGSAFLQLLITYKKNKPGEEIVEVYEKGLHPHECYFENPTVLEEGRRFLVFFRLDEEDPEIYRGLPEGCALEILVTGDNRYALKFPLKGMDIADELEQLATEYDFRDSYAVFDDDSISPSEREELLDRGLIRPYQGKFKYTYGIDLTTARNLISAEALKSKRNW
;
A
#
# COMPACT_ATOMS: atom_id res chain seq x y z
N MET A 1 -63.15 52.51 -49.13
CA MET A 1 -61.83 52.90 -49.66
C MET A 1 -61.08 53.58 -48.52
N ARG A 2 -59.86 53.09 -48.19
CA ARG A 2 -58.99 53.52 -47.06
C ARG A 2 -59.53 53.14 -45.66
N VAL A 3 -58.75 52.72 -44.65
CA VAL A 3 -57.30 52.54 -44.44
C VAL A 3 -57.14 51.69 -43.16
N LEU A 4 -56.14 50.81 -43.17
CA LEU A 4 -55.23 50.38 -42.09
C LEU A 4 -55.64 50.66 -40.62
N PHE A 5 -55.65 49.62 -39.78
CA PHE A 5 -55.16 49.73 -38.39
C PHE A 5 -54.61 48.38 -37.90
N LEU A 6 -53.29 48.35 -37.67
CA LEU A 6 -52.57 47.34 -36.92
C LEU A 6 -52.77 47.59 -35.43
N LEU A 7 -53.00 46.55 -34.62
CA LEU A 7 -52.42 46.50 -33.28
C LEU A 7 -52.33 45.07 -32.75
N LEU A 8 -51.11 44.75 -32.34
CA LEU A 8 -50.64 43.55 -31.65
C LEU A 8 -51.37 43.31 -30.33
N CYS A 9 -51.70 42.05 -30.04
CA CYS A 9 -51.59 41.50 -28.70
C CYS A 9 -51.49 39.96 -28.80
N SER A 10 -50.25 39.47 -28.81
CA SER A 10 -49.94 38.04 -28.78
C SER A 10 -50.16 37.50 -27.36
N LEU A 11 -51.21 36.70 -27.19
CA LEU A 11 -51.33 35.70 -26.13
C LEU A 11 -50.47 34.50 -26.53
N LEU A 12 -49.69 33.91 -25.61
CA LEU A 12 -49.31 32.49 -25.60
C LEU A 12 -48.61 32.12 -24.28
N THR A 13 -49.44 31.57 -23.39
CA THR A 13 -49.25 30.45 -22.44
C THR A 13 -47.84 29.94 -22.13
N SER A 14 -47.53 29.91 -20.83
CA SER A 14 -46.48 29.13 -20.19
C SER A 14 -46.67 27.63 -20.41
N SER A 15 -45.71 26.97 -21.06
CA SER A 15 -45.60 25.50 -21.06
C SER A 15 -44.59 25.10 -19.99
N ILE A 16 -45.05 24.35 -18.99
CA ILE A 16 -44.20 23.64 -18.03
C ILE A 16 -43.57 22.49 -18.81
N ALA A 17 -42.24 22.47 -18.91
CA ALA A 17 -41.50 21.33 -19.44
C ALA A 17 -41.22 20.37 -18.28
N ASP A 18 -41.85 19.20 -18.33
CA ASP A 18 -41.50 18.03 -17.54
C ASP A 18 -40.07 17.60 -17.89
N HIS A 19 -39.10 17.91 -17.03
CA HIS A 19 -37.80 17.26 -17.07
C HIS A 19 -37.91 15.89 -16.38
N SER A 20 -38.24 14.85 -17.16
CA SER A 20 -38.00 13.48 -16.72
C SER A 20 -36.48 13.26 -16.64
N PHE A 21 -35.95 13.22 -15.43
CA PHE A 21 -34.58 12.83 -15.17
C PHE A 21 -34.48 11.32 -15.39
N ALA A 22 -33.99 10.92 -16.56
CA ALA A 22 -33.60 9.54 -16.82
C ALA A 22 -32.38 9.22 -15.95
N GLN A 23 -32.61 8.50 -14.86
CA GLN A 23 -31.56 7.83 -14.10
C GLN A 23 -30.96 6.73 -14.97
N THR A 24 -29.86 7.01 -15.65
CA THR A 24 -28.93 5.96 -16.10
C THR A 24 -28.19 5.43 -14.88
N ALA A 25 -28.75 4.37 -14.30
CA ALA A 25 -28.01 3.41 -13.53
C ALA A 25 -27.10 2.62 -14.49
N ASP A 26 -25.80 2.90 -14.50
CA ASP A 26 -24.79 1.84 -14.41
C ASP A 26 -23.43 2.46 -14.13
N GLY A 27 -22.88 2.14 -12.98
CA GLY A 27 -21.62 2.66 -12.48
C GLY A 27 -21.21 1.90 -11.24
N LYS A 28 -21.47 0.59 -11.21
CA LYS A 28 -20.82 -0.30 -10.26
C LYS A 28 -19.36 -0.41 -10.70
N SER A 29 -18.51 0.40 -10.09
CA SER A 29 -17.10 0.05 -9.90
C SER A 29 -17.08 -1.38 -9.35
N ARG A 30 -16.66 -2.33 -10.17
CA ARG A 30 -16.34 -3.68 -9.70
C ARG A 30 -15.08 -3.53 -8.86
N GLU A 31 -15.28 -3.39 -7.56
CA GLU A 31 -14.24 -3.67 -6.58
C GLU A 31 -13.89 -5.15 -6.77
N GLN A 32 -12.84 -5.41 -7.56
CA GLN A 32 -12.30 -6.75 -7.73
C GLN A 32 -11.72 -7.14 -6.38
N ALA A 33 -12.45 -7.96 -5.63
CA ALA A 33 -11.95 -8.57 -4.42
C ALA A 33 -10.68 -9.33 -4.78
N VAL A 34 -9.54 -8.83 -4.34
CA VAL A 34 -8.25 -9.46 -4.54
C VAL A 34 -8.22 -10.71 -3.65
N SER A 35 -7.98 -11.87 -4.25
CA SER A 35 -7.83 -13.11 -3.47
C SER A 35 -6.47 -13.12 -2.76
N PRO A 36 -6.36 -13.66 -1.53
CA PRO A 36 -5.08 -13.83 -0.84
C PRO A 36 -4.02 -14.50 -1.72
N GLN A 37 -2.80 -13.99 -1.70
CA GLN A 37 -1.69 -14.49 -2.52
C GLN A 37 -0.58 -15.08 -1.65
N THR A 38 0.11 -16.11 -2.15
CA THR A 38 1.35 -16.55 -1.49
C THR A 38 2.49 -15.59 -1.80
N LEU A 39 3.50 -15.52 -0.93
CA LEU A 39 4.72 -14.73 -1.15
C LEU A 39 5.42 -15.14 -2.46
N SER A 40 5.39 -16.42 -2.81
CA SER A 40 5.94 -16.90 -4.08
C SER A 40 5.12 -16.43 -5.28
N ALA A 41 3.79 -16.31 -5.18
CA ALA A 41 2.95 -15.80 -6.26
C ALA A 41 3.17 -14.30 -6.48
N LEU A 42 3.28 -13.53 -5.40
CA LEU A 42 3.64 -12.10 -5.45
C LEU A 42 5.02 -11.90 -6.09
N ALA A 43 6.03 -12.66 -5.64
CA ALA A 43 7.38 -12.61 -6.22
C ALA A 43 7.42 -12.97 -7.72
N ALA A 44 6.57 -13.91 -8.15
CA ALA A 44 6.49 -14.30 -9.55
C ALA A 44 5.91 -13.18 -10.43
N LYS A 45 5.02 -12.34 -9.89
CA LYS A 45 4.45 -11.17 -10.57
C LYS A 45 5.39 -9.97 -10.56
N ALA A 46 6.15 -9.80 -9.48
CA ALA A 46 7.06 -8.68 -9.31
C ALA A 46 8.29 -8.73 -10.25
N ASP A 47 8.78 -7.56 -10.64
CA ASP A 47 10.06 -7.33 -11.29
C ASP A 47 11.19 -7.03 -10.29
N LEU A 48 10.83 -6.60 -9.07
CA LEU A 48 11.72 -6.36 -7.95
C LEU A 48 11.15 -6.99 -6.68
N VAL A 49 11.95 -7.82 -6.02
CA VAL A 49 11.69 -8.35 -4.68
C VAL A 49 12.92 -8.09 -3.83
N ALA A 50 12.75 -7.32 -2.76
CA ALA A 50 13.88 -6.91 -1.93
C ALA A 50 13.46 -6.56 -0.50
N VAL A 51 14.42 -6.54 0.41
CA VAL A 51 14.35 -5.73 1.62
C VAL A 51 14.77 -4.32 1.26
N ALA A 52 13.90 -3.37 1.50
CA ALA A 52 14.13 -1.96 1.21
C ALA A 52 13.80 -1.07 2.41
N GLN A 53 14.46 0.07 2.49
CA GLN A 53 14.27 1.07 3.52
C GLN A 53 13.84 2.39 2.88
N VAL A 54 12.80 3.01 3.42
CA VAL A 54 12.34 4.33 2.94
C VAL A 54 13.42 5.37 3.24
N LYS A 55 13.81 6.14 2.23
CA LYS A 55 14.76 7.24 2.36
C LYS A 55 14.09 8.59 2.37
N ASP A 56 13.12 8.77 1.49
CA ASP A 56 12.36 10.01 1.35
C ASP A 56 11.05 9.73 0.60
N THR A 57 10.12 10.67 0.69
CA THR A 57 8.87 10.66 -0.09
C THR A 57 8.55 12.05 -0.58
N ASP A 58 8.16 12.16 -1.85
CA ASP A 58 7.66 13.39 -2.46
C ASP A 58 6.22 13.16 -2.93
N TYR A 59 5.28 13.26 -1.99
CA TYR A 59 3.85 13.14 -2.27
C TYR A 59 3.15 14.48 -2.28
N VAL A 60 2.19 14.61 -3.19
CA VAL A 60 1.17 15.64 -3.18
C VAL A 60 0.03 15.19 -2.28
N PHE A 61 -0.37 16.06 -1.35
CA PHE A 61 -1.45 15.77 -0.41
C PHE A 61 -2.74 16.50 -0.76
N THR A 62 -3.86 15.77 -0.67
CA THR A 62 -5.21 16.32 -0.77
C THR A 62 -5.98 15.96 0.49
N ARG A 63 -6.44 16.96 1.25
CA ARG A 63 -7.16 16.77 2.54
C ARG A 63 -6.38 15.88 3.53
N SER A 64 -5.07 16.07 3.59
CA SER A 64 -4.14 15.31 4.44
C SER A 64 -3.94 13.84 4.06
N PHE A 65 -4.42 13.40 2.89
CA PHE A 65 -4.11 12.09 2.32
C PHE A 65 -3.18 12.24 1.11
N PRO A 66 -2.18 11.36 0.93
CA PRO A 66 -1.38 11.36 -0.28
C PRO A 66 -2.29 11.04 -1.47
N SER A 67 -2.21 11.85 -2.53
CA SER A 67 -3.02 11.70 -3.74
C SER A 67 -2.22 11.27 -4.96
N GLU A 68 -0.93 11.59 -4.99
CA GLU A 68 0.04 11.07 -5.97
C GLU A 68 1.46 11.43 -5.54
N GLY A 69 2.44 10.73 -6.11
CA GLY A 69 3.85 11.08 -6.00
C GLY A 69 4.74 9.86 -5.82
N SER A 70 5.97 10.09 -5.38
CA SER A 70 7.01 9.07 -5.37
C SER A 70 7.60 8.83 -3.98
N ALA A 71 7.88 7.56 -3.70
CA ALA A 71 8.71 7.13 -2.59
C ALA A 71 10.09 6.73 -3.12
N PHE A 72 11.14 7.13 -2.40
CA PHE A 72 12.51 6.73 -2.71
C PHE A 72 12.98 5.72 -1.68
N LEU A 73 13.25 4.49 -2.13
CA LEU A 73 13.60 3.37 -1.27
C LEU A 73 15.02 2.90 -1.55
N GLN A 74 15.84 2.81 -0.51
CA GLN A 74 17.15 2.18 -0.54
C GLN A 74 17.00 0.66 -0.44
N LEU A 75 17.52 -0.07 -1.42
CA LEU A 75 17.62 -1.52 -1.41
C LEU A 75 18.72 -1.95 -0.42
N LEU A 76 18.36 -2.81 0.53
CA LEU A 76 19.27 -3.38 1.52
C LEU A 76 19.67 -4.82 1.16
N ILE A 77 18.68 -5.65 0.78
CA ILE A 77 18.90 -7.04 0.40
C ILE A 77 18.04 -7.35 -0.83
N THR A 78 18.67 -7.63 -1.96
CA THR A 78 17.95 -7.92 -3.20
C THR A 78 17.72 -9.42 -3.35
N TYR A 79 16.47 -9.85 -3.52
CA TYR A 79 16.12 -11.24 -3.83
C TYR A 79 15.87 -11.47 -5.32
N LYS A 80 15.28 -10.48 -5.99
CA LYS A 80 15.04 -10.44 -7.43
C LYS A 80 15.13 -8.98 -7.88
N LYS A 81 15.82 -8.74 -8.98
CA LYS A 81 15.85 -7.43 -9.62
C LYS A 81 16.02 -7.64 -11.11
N ASN A 82 15.01 -7.24 -11.88
CA ASN A 82 15.05 -7.42 -13.32
C ASN A 82 15.92 -6.36 -14.00
N LYS A 83 16.12 -5.18 -13.41
CA LYS A 83 16.93 -4.09 -13.98
C LYS A 83 18.30 -3.94 -13.26
N PRO A 84 19.44 -3.93 -13.97
CA PRO A 84 20.73 -3.59 -13.36
C PRO A 84 20.76 -2.11 -12.97
N GLY A 85 21.52 -1.74 -11.93
CA GLY A 85 21.69 -0.34 -11.55
C GLY A 85 21.39 -0.06 -10.08
N GLU A 86 20.89 1.14 -9.84
CA GLU A 86 20.98 1.90 -8.58
C GLU A 86 20.46 1.19 -7.34
N GLU A 87 21.07 1.51 -6.20
CA GLU A 87 20.67 1.01 -4.89
C GLU A 87 19.46 1.77 -4.32
N ILE A 88 19.09 2.91 -4.90
CA ILE A 88 17.85 3.63 -4.61
C ILE A 88 16.89 3.41 -5.77
N VAL A 89 15.64 3.12 -5.47
CA VAL A 89 14.57 2.96 -6.47
C VAL A 89 13.46 3.95 -6.20
N GLU A 90 12.89 4.47 -7.28
CA GLU A 90 11.69 5.29 -7.24
C GLU A 90 10.44 4.41 -7.39
N VAL A 91 9.50 4.58 -6.47
CA VAL A 91 8.20 3.90 -6.48
C VAL A 91 7.13 4.97 -6.54
N TYR A 92 6.40 5.04 -7.64
CA TYR A 92 5.33 6.03 -7.80
C TYR A 92 3.97 5.41 -7.54
N GLU A 93 3.11 6.17 -6.85
CA GLU A 93 1.73 5.82 -6.59
C GLU A 93 0.80 6.98 -6.96
N LYS A 94 -0.41 6.65 -7.42
CA LYS A 94 -1.42 7.65 -7.79
C LYS A 94 -2.83 7.21 -7.46
N GLY A 95 -3.53 8.14 -6.83
CA GLY A 95 -4.93 8.01 -6.45
C GLY A 95 -5.07 7.38 -5.07
N LEU A 96 -6.32 7.07 -4.74
CA LEU A 96 -6.72 6.38 -3.52
C LEU A 96 -7.45 5.11 -3.95
N HIS A 97 -6.84 3.97 -3.68
CA HIS A 97 -7.40 2.66 -3.98
C HIS A 97 -6.94 1.66 -2.91
N PRO A 98 -7.59 0.49 -2.81
CA PRO A 98 -7.11 -0.58 -1.94
C PRO A 98 -5.64 -0.90 -2.24
N HIS A 99 -4.88 -1.22 -1.19
CA HIS A 99 -3.48 -1.63 -1.27
C HIS A 99 -2.53 -0.61 -1.91
N GLU A 100 -2.80 0.69 -1.69
CA GLU A 100 -1.90 1.78 -2.07
C GLU A 100 -0.48 1.62 -1.50
N CYS A 101 0.51 2.02 -2.29
CA CYS A 101 1.92 1.93 -1.95
C CYS A 101 2.49 3.25 -1.44
N TYR A 102 1.76 3.94 -0.57
CA TYR A 102 2.27 5.10 0.13
C TYR A 102 3.03 4.68 1.39
N PHE A 103 4.24 5.20 1.50
CA PHE A 103 5.13 4.98 2.65
C PHE A 103 5.20 6.23 3.52
N GLU A 104 5.31 6.07 4.84
CA GLU A 104 5.53 7.23 5.71
C GLU A 104 6.93 7.82 5.48
N ASN A 105 7.01 9.15 5.37
CA ASN A 105 8.29 9.83 5.25
C ASN A 105 9.09 9.70 6.56
N PRO A 106 10.35 9.23 6.55
CA PRO A 106 11.21 9.37 7.73
C PRO A 106 11.37 10.84 8.14
N THR A 107 11.45 11.08 9.45
CA THR A 107 11.87 12.38 9.94
C THR A 107 13.39 12.53 9.77
N VAL A 108 13.91 13.77 9.78
CA VAL A 108 15.36 14.03 9.63
C VAL A 108 16.24 13.39 10.71
N LEU A 109 15.65 12.94 11.82
CA LEU A 109 16.36 12.33 12.95
C LEU A 109 16.21 10.80 12.99
N GLU A 110 15.39 10.23 12.11
CA GLU A 110 15.02 8.82 12.14
C GLU A 110 15.45 8.12 10.86
N GLU A 111 15.90 6.88 11.00
CA GLU A 111 16.03 5.99 9.85
C GLU A 111 14.64 5.57 9.39
N GLY A 112 14.35 5.53 8.09
CA GLY A 112 13.03 5.12 7.61
C GLY A 112 12.69 3.66 7.89
N ARG A 113 11.38 3.38 7.80
CA ARG A 113 10.82 2.03 7.96
C ARG A 113 11.37 1.08 6.89
N ARG A 114 11.44 -0.20 7.26
CA ARG A 114 11.95 -1.29 6.41
C ARG A 114 10.81 -2.18 5.96
N PHE A 115 10.91 -2.67 4.73
CA PHE A 115 9.87 -3.48 4.12
C PHE A 115 10.46 -4.60 3.28
N LEU A 116 9.80 -5.77 3.28
CA LEU A 116 9.89 -6.73 2.19
C LEU A 116 8.96 -6.24 1.08
N VAL A 117 9.53 -5.80 -0.04
CA VAL A 117 8.79 -5.18 -1.14
C VAL A 117 8.61 -6.10 -2.34
N PHE A 118 7.50 -5.89 -3.05
CA PHE A 118 7.14 -6.54 -4.31
C PHE A 118 6.69 -5.46 -5.28
N PHE A 119 7.53 -5.12 -6.25
CA PHE A 119 7.23 -4.08 -7.23
C PHE A 119 7.31 -4.61 -8.66
N ARG A 120 6.49 -4.03 -9.53
CA ARG A 120 6.58 -4.20 -10.98
C ARG A 120 7.14 -2.94 -11.61
N LEU A 121 7.80 -3.07 -12.75
CA LEU A 121 8.18 -1.91 -13.56
C LEU A 121 6.90 -1.28 -14.12
N ASP A 122 6.88 0.04 -14.22
CA ASP A 122 5.85 0.71 -15.00
C ASP A 122 6.03 0.39 -16.51
N GLU A 123 4.92 0.18 -17.20
CA GLU A 123 4.94 -0.21 -18.63
C GLU A 123 5.20 0.99 -19.54
N GLU A 124 4.81 2.19 -19.10
CA GLU A 124 4.97 3.46 -19.81
C GLU A 124 6.32 4.11 -19.48
N ASP A 125 6.78 3.97 -18.23
CA ASP A 125 8.09 4.44 -17.78
C ASP A 125 8.89 3.34 -17.03
N PRO A 126 9.67 2.50 -17.76
CA PRO A 126 10.46 1.43 -17.16
C PRO A 126 11.58 1.89 -16.21
N GLU A 127 11.76 3.19 -15.97
CA GLU A 127 12.65 3.70 -14.94
C GLU A 127 12.01 3.67 -13.54
N ILE A 128 10.67 3.66 -13.46
CA ILE A 128 9.90 3.77 -12.22
C ILE A 128 9.23 2.45 -11.87
N TYR A 129 9.14 2.17 -10.56
CA TYR A 129 8.38 1.03 -10.04
C TYR A 129 6.96 1.42 -9.63
N ARG A 130 6.05 0.45 -9.70
CA ARG A 130 4.67 0.52 -9.19
C ARG A 130 4.40 -0.64 -8.24
N GLY A 131 3.42 -0.44 -7.37
CA GLY A 131 2.81 -1.51 -6.59
C GLY A 131 2.15 -2.58 -7.46
N LEU A 132 1.97 -3.76 -6.86
CA LEU A 132 1.06 -4.76 -7.41
C LEU A 132 -0.39 -4.43 -6.98
N PRO A 133 -1.41 -4.85 -7.73
CA PRO A 133 -2.81 -4.70 -7.31
C PRO A 133 -3.12 -5.35 -5.96
N GLU A 134 -2.35 -6.36 -5.57
CA GLU A 134 -2.49 -7.07 -4.29
C GLU A 134 -1.75 -6.40 -3.12
N GLY A 135 -1.09 -5.27 -3.38
CA GLY A 135 -0.20 -4.55 -2.48
C GLY A 135 1.27 -4.82 -2.75
N CYS A 136 2.14 -4.15 -2.00
CA CYS A 136 3.55 -4.07 -2.37
C CYS A 136 4.56 -4.17 -1.25
N ALA A 137 4.16 -4.14 0.02
CA ALA A 137 5.11 -4.04 1.11
C ALA A 137 4.61 -4.76 2.38
N LEU A 138 5.49 -5.55 3.00
CA LEU A 138 5.30 -6.10 4.34
C LEU A 138 6.35 -5.48 5.27
N GLU A 139 5.91 -4.92 6.39
CA GLU A 139 6.80 -4.23 7.33
C GLU A 139 7.78 -5.19 8.01
N ILE A 140 9.03 -4.76 8.14
CA ILE A 140 10.13 -5.47 8.79
C ILE A 140 10.55 -4.69 10.04
N LEU A 141 10.76 -5.40 11.14
CA LEU A 141 11.32 -4.88 12.38
C LEU A 141 12.69 -5.50 12.66
N VAL A 142 13.54 -4.76 13.38
CA VAL A 142 14.82 -5.24 13.90
C VAL A 142 14.67 -5.83 15.31
N THR A 143 15.09 -7.07 15.48
CA THR A 143 15.06 -7.80 16.75
C THR A 143 16.19 -7.37 17.69
N GLY A 144 16.06 -7.74 18.96
CA GLY A 144 17.02 -7.49 20.04
C GLY A 144 18.37 -8.17 19.83
N ASP A 145 18.49 -9.08 18.87
CA ASP A 145 19.74 -9.72 18.43
C ASP A 145 20.19 -9.28 17.02
N ASN A 146 19.70 -8.13 16.51
CA ASN A 146 20.07 -7.53 15.21
C ASN A 146 19.68 -8.36 13.97
N ARG A 147 18.59 -9.11 14.03
CA ARG A 147 18.01 -9.79 12.85
C ARG A 147 16.81 -9.01 12.34
N TYR A 148 16.46 -9.27 11.08
CA TYR A 148 15.21 -8.80 10.50
C TYR A 148 14.11 -9.84 10.70
N ALA A 149 12.94 -9.38 11.09
CA ALA A 149 11.72 -10.17 11.12
C ALA A 149 10.57 -9.41 10.47
N LEU A 150 9.71 -10.10 9.73
CA LEU A 150 8.44 -9.53 9.31
C LEU A 150 7.59 -9.27 10.55
N LYS A 151 7.07 -8.06 10.68
CA LYS A 151 6.16 -7.67 11.77
C LYS A 151 4.90 -8.53 11.72
N PHE A 152 4.46 -9.03 12.86
CA PHE A 152 3.19 -9.78 12.94
C PHE A 152 2.24 -9.13 13.97
N PRO A 153 0.93 -9.01 13.67
CA PRO A 153 0.25 -9.43 12.44
C PRO A 153 0.63 -8.57 11.23
N LEU A 154 0.50 -9.15 10.03
CA LEU A 154 0.76 -8.43 8.78
C LEU A 154 -0.31 -7.36 8.54
N LYS A 155 0.09 -6.27 7.89
CA LYS A 155 -0.80 -5.24 7.34
C LYS A 155 -0.41 -4.97 5.88
N GLY A 156 -1.36 -4.45 5.10
CA GLY A 156 -1.13 -3.99 3.72
C GLY A 156 -1.38 -5.03 2.63
N MET A 157 -1.26 -6.34 2.93
CA MET A 157 -1.50 -7.42 1.97
C MET A 157 -2.14 -8.64 2.61
N ASP A 158 -3.05 -9.27 1.87
CA ASP A 158 -3.66 -10.55 2.26
C ASP A 158 -2.78 -11.71 1.79
N ILE A 159 -2.06 -12.34 2.72
CA ILE A 159 -1.11 -13.42 2.43
C ILE A 159 -1.74 -14.78 2.71
N ALA A 160 -1.68 -15.67 1.72
CA ALA A 160 -2.25 -17.02 1.79
C ALA A 160 -1.35 -18.05 2.49
N ASP A 161 -0.06 -17.76 2.66
CA ASP A 161 0.85 -18.61 3.43
C ASP A 161 0.40 -18.69 4.91
N GLU A 162 0.63 -19.83 5.57
CA GLU A 162 0.25 -20.07 6.98
C GLU A 162 1.21 -19.35 7.96
N LEU A 163 1.34 -18.04 7.80
CA LEU A 163 2.34 -17.21 8.48
C LEU A 163 2.15 -17.14 10.00
N GLU A 164 0.94 -17.29 10.50
CA GLU A 164 0.66 -17.33 11.94
C GLU A 164 1.38 -18.51 12.62
N GLN A 165 1.53 -19.65 11.95
CA GLN A 165 2.26 -20.81 12.50
C GLN A 165 3.77 -20.59 12.56
N LEU A 166 4.27 -19.59 11.82
CA LEU A 166 5.69 -19.22 11.77
C LEU A 166 6.00 -18.03 12.68
N ALA A 167 4.97 -17.36 13.21
CA ALA A 167 5.15 -16.21 14.08
C ALA A 167 5.65 -16.65 15.46
N THR A 168 6.72 -16.02 15.93
CA THR A 168 7.30 -16.29 17.24
C THR A 168 7.50 -15.00 18.02
N GLU A 169 7.63 -15.13 19.34
CA GLU A 169 7.92 -13.98 20.19
C GLU A 169 9.34 -13.44 19.92
N TYR A 170 9.46 -12.12 19.89
CA TYR A 170 10.71 -11.37 19.79
C TYR A 170 10.68 -10.17 20.74
N ASP A 171 11.85 -9.81 21.27
CA ASP A 171 12.06 -8.46 21.76
C ASP A 171 12.59 -7.60 20.61
N PHE A 172 11.84 -6.61 20.15
CA PHE A 172 12.28 -5.72 19.08
C PHE A 172 13.09 -4.54 19.62
N ARG A 173 14.21 -4.19 18.98
CA ARG A 173 14.94 -2.95 19.28
C ARG A 173 14.50 -1.77 18.42
N ASP A 174 13.72 -2.05 17.38
CA ASP A 174 13.25 -1.09 16.39
C ASP A 174 12.28 -0.07 17.02
N SER A 175 12.47 1.23 16.76
CA SER A 175 11.57 2.27 17.24
C SER A 175 10.17 2.11 16.66
N TYR A 176 10.05 1.60 15.43
CA TYR A 176 8.78 1.35 14.77
C TYR A 176 8.02 0.14 15.32
N ALA A 177 8.64 -0.62 16.23
CA ALA A 177 7.93 -1.65 16.98
C ALA A 177 7.02 -1.06 18.08
N VAL A 178 7.15 0.24 18.38
CA VAL A 178 6.38 0.95 19.40
C VAL A 178 5.40 1.91 18.75
N PHE A 179 4.16 1.94 19.21
CA PHE A 179 3.11 2.80 18.66
C PHE A 179 2.19 3.33 19.77
N ASP A 180 1.53 4.46 19.49
CA ASP A 180 0.66 5.15 20.43
C ASP A 180 -0.74 4.53 20.49
N ASP A 181 -1.45 4.76 21.60
CA ASP A 181 -2.77 4.16 21.87
C ASP A 181 -3.83 4.53 20.83
N ASP A 182 -3.70 5.73 20.24
CA ASP A 182 -4.60 6.28 19.22
C ASP A 182 -4.28 5.82 17.80
N SER A 183 -3.20 5.05 17.60
CA SER A 183 -2.78 4.55 16.29
C SER A 183 -3.62 3.33 15.81
N ILE A 184 -4.38 2.70 16.69
CA ILE A 184 -5.27 1.58 16.39
C ILE A 184 -6.61 1.73 17.11
N SER A 185 -7.64 1.02 16.64
CA SER A 185 -8.94 1.06 17.32
C SER A 185 -8.88 0.36 18.69
N PRO A 186 -9.73 0.75 19.67
CA PRO A 186 -9.80 0.08 20.97
C PRO A 186 -10.05 -1.43 20.86
N SER A 187 -10.91 -1.86 19.94
CA SER A 187 -11.19 -3.29 19.72
C SER A 187 -10.01 -4.05 19.14
N GLU A 188 -9.28 -3.46 18.17
CA GLU A 188 -8.06 -4.08 17.63
C GLU A 188 -7.00 -4.20 18.72
N ARG A 189 -6.84 -3.15 19.55
CA ARG A 189 -5.90 -3.17 20.67
C ARG A 189 -6.21 -4.28 21.67
N GLU A 190 -7.46 -4.42 22.07
CA GLU A 190 -7.91 -5.48 22.99
C GLU A 190 -7.63 -6.87 22.41
N GLU A 191 -7.94 -7.09 21.13
CA GLU A 191 -7.63 -8.36 20.45
C GLU A 191 -6.12 -8.66 20.45
N LEU A 192 -5.29 -7.67 20.09
CA LEU A 192 -3.85 -7.85 20.05
C LEU A 192 -3.25 -8.11 21.44
N LEU A 193 -3.79 -7.48 22.48
CA LEU A 193 -3.40 -7.71 23.88
C LEU A 193 -3.79 -9.11 24.35
N ASP A 194 -5.02 -9.54 24.07
CA ASP A 194 -5.53 -10.87 24.46
C ASP A 194 -4.73 -11.99 23.79
N ARG A 195 -4.27 -11.77 22.55
CA ARG A 195 -3.39 -12.69 21.82
C ARG A 195 -1.91 -12.54 22.20
N GLY A 196 -1.55 -11.57 23.04
CA GLY A 196 -0.18 -11.30 23.44
C GLY A 196 0.73 -10.80 22.30
N LEU A 197 0.16 -10.30 21.19
CA LEU A 197 0.88 -9.79 20.01
C LEU A 197 1.44 -8.38 20.22
N ILE A 198 0.93 -7.67 21.22
CA ILE A 198 1.45 -6.41 21.73
C ILE A 198 1.51 -6.44 23.26
N ARG A 199 2.32 -5.57 23.85
CA ARG A 199 2.37 -5.36 25.31
C ARG A 199 2.46 -3.86 25.66
N PRO A 200 1.96 -3.43 26.83
CA PRO A 200 2.22 -2.10 27.35
C PRO A 200 3.74 -1.84 27.48
N TYR A 201 4.19 -0.68 27.02
CA TYR A 201 5.59 -0.30 27.01
C TYR A 201 5.73 1.22 27.11
N GLN A 202 6.23 1.72 28.24
CA GLN A 202 6.52 3.15 28.43
C GLN A 202 5.34 4.10 28.12
N GLY A 203 4.11 3.72 28.49
CA GLY A 203 2.90 4.49 28.19
C GLY A 203 2.39 4.36 26.74
N LYS A 204 3.04 3.53 25.94
CA LYS A 204 2.69 3.13 24.58
C LYS A 204 2.45 1.62 24.50
N PHE A 205 2.32 1.08 23.30
CA PHE A 205 2.31 -0.35 23.05
C PHE A 205 3.50 -0.77 22.19
N LYS A 206 4.01 -1.97 22.41
CA LYS A 206 5.12 -2.55 21.66
C LYS A 206 4.72 -3.90 21.09
N TYR A 207 4.96 -4.12 19.80
CA TYR A 207 4.81 -5.43 19.17
C TYR A 207 5.75 -6.45 19.82
N THR A 208 5.30 -7.69 19.89
CA THR A 208 6.04 -8.80 20.53
C THR A 208 6.23 -9.99 19.61
N TYR A 209 5.61 -10.00 18.43
CA TYR A 209 5.69 -11.13 17.49
C TYR A 209 6.18 -10.72 16.12
N GLY A 210 6.87 -11.64 15.47
CA GLY A 210 7.30 -11.53 14.09
C GLY A 210 7.70 -12.87 13.51
N ILE A 211 8.06 -12.87 12.23
CA ILE A 211 8.49 -14.05 11.50
C ILE A 211 9.93 -13.81 11.04
N ASP A 212 10.87 -14.69 11.38
CA ASP A 212 12.26 -14.56 10.94
C ASP A 212 12.31 -14.36 9.42
N LEU A 213 13.01 -13.33 8.96
CA LEU A 213 13.01 -12.97 7.54
C LEU A 213 13.60 -14.08 6.67
N THR A 214 14.54 -14.89 7.19
CA THR A 214 15.07 -16.06 6.47
C THR A 214 13.98 -17.10 6.27
N THR A 215 13.16 -17.33 7.30
CA THR A 215 12.01 -18.24 7.24
C THR A 215 10.99 -17.74 6.21
N ALA A 216 10.62 -16.46 6.26
CA ALA A 216 9.72 -15.86 5.26
C ALA A 216 10.30 -15.94 3.85
N ARG A 217 11.60 -15.69 3.69
CA ARG A 217 12.31 -15.79 2.41
C ARG A 217 12.25 -17.20 1.83
N ASN A 218 12.31 -18.24 2.67
CA ASN A 218 12.26 -19.63 2.23
C ASN A 218 10.88 -20.05 1.70
N LEU A 219 9.82 -19.28 1.99
CA LEU A 219 8.51 -19.46 1.37
C LEU A 219 8.49 -19.01 -0.10
N ILE A 220 9.42 -18.15 -0.50
CA ILE A 220 9.53 -17.68 -1.88
C ILE A 220 10.36 -18.67 -2.69
N SER A 221 9.71 -19.35 -3.64
CA SER A 221 10.38 -20.33 -4.50
C SER A 221 11.52 -19.72 -5.31
N ALA A 222 12.56 -20.51 -5.58
CA ALA A 222 13.67 -20.08 -6.42
C ALA A 222 13.24 -19.68 -7.83
N GLU A 223 12.19 -20.33 -8.37
CA GLU A 223 11.64 -20.02 -9.70
C GLU A 223 11.01 -18.63 -9.74
N ALA A 224 10.27 -18.24 -8.71
CA ALA A 224 9.62 -16.92 -8.64
C ALA A 224 10.63 -15.76 -8.64
N LEU A 225 11.87 -16.03 -8.24
CA LEU A 225 12.94 -15.05 -8.12
C LEU A 225 13.88 -14.99 -9.31
N LYS A 226 13.67 -15.83 -10.32
CA LYS A 226 14.39 -15.69 -11.59
C LYS A 226 13.97 -14.39 -12.27
N SER A 227 14.95 -13.65 -12.78
CA SER A 227 14.66 -12.50 -13.63
C SER A 227 13.96 -12.97 -14.90
N LYS A 228 12.85 -12.31 -15.25
CA LYS A 228 12.11 -12.61 -16.49
C LYS A 228 12.67 -11.89 -17.70
N ARG A 229 13.41 -10.80 -17.48
CA ARG A 229 14.01 -9.98 -18.53
C ARG A 229 15.52 -10.19 -18.52
N ASN A 230 16.03 -10.78 -19.61
CA ASN A 230 17.45 -10.69 -19.94
C ASN A 230 17.62 -9.33 -20.61
N TRP A 231 18.36 -8.43 -19.97
CA TRP A 231 18.79 -7.17 -20.57
C TRP A 231 20.07 -7.41 -21.35
#